data_AF-A0A6M0FFQ0-F1
#
_entry.id   AF-A0A6M0FFQ0-F1
#
_cell.length_a   1.000
_cell.length_b   1.000
_cell.length_c   1.000
_cell.angle_alpha   90.00
_cell.angle_beta   90.00
_cell.angle_gamma   90.00
#
_symmetry.space_group_name_H-M   'P 1'
#
loop_
_entity.id
_entity.type
_entity.pdbx_description
1 polymer ?
#
loop_
_entity_poly.entity_id
_entity_poly.type
_entity_poly.pdbx_seq_one_letter_code
_entity_poly.pdbx_strand_id
1 'polypeptide(L)'
;MNQGNSKVFKLTLASIGNWIIVLAVVWFLGSIGLGWLVNSVLILIGFILITPIIAFIGLRWWLNRNLIIDKCPVCSYEFTALNQTQFQCPSCGEPLKVEGGNFSRLTPPGTIDVSAVEINAQQIEDYK
;
A
#
# COMPACT_ATOMS: atom_id res chain seq x y z
N MET A 1 -19.35 -23.25 79.97
CA MET A 1 -18.68 -23.53 78.67
C MET A 1 -19.54 -22.92 77.58
N ASN A 2 -19.01 -21.91 76.86
CA ASN A 2 -19.77 -21.04 75.94
C ASN A 2 -19.77 -21.62 74.51
N GLN A 3 -20.95 -21.98 73.98
CA GLN A 3 -21.17 -22.52 72.62
C GLN A 3 -22.00 -21.57 71.72
N GLY A 4 -21.86 -20.25 71.85
CA GLY A 4 -22.62 -19.27 71.04
C GLY A 4 -22.01 -18.85 69.70
N ASN A 5 -20.73 -19.17 69.43
CA ASN A 5 -19.93 -18.42 68.44
C ASN A 5 -19.91 -18.98 67.00
N SER A 6 -20.48 -20.17 66.73
CA SER A 6 -20.28 -20.86 65.45
C SER A 6 -21.30 -20.51 64.35
N LYS A 7 -22.48 -20.02 64.69
CA LYS A 7 -23.51 -19.63 63.70
C LYS A 7 -23.23 -18.27 63.07
N VAL A 8 -22.73 -17.32 63.87
CA VAL A 8 -22.35 -15.96 63.40
C VAL A 8 -21.20 -16.05 62.41
N PHE A 9 -20.17 -16.85 62.71
CA PHE A 9 -19.00 -16.99 61.82
C PHE A 9 -19.34 -17.61 60.46
N LYS A 10 -20.31 -18.53 60.39
CA LYS A 10 -20.76 -19.14 59.11
C LYS A 10 -21.52 -18.16 58.21
N LEU A 11 -22.33 -17.28 58.78
CA LEU A 11 -23.08 -16.25 58.04
C LEU A 11 -22.15 -15.16 57.50
N THR A 12 -21.17 -14.72 58.30
CA THR A 12 -20.19 -13.70 57.91
C THR A 12 -19.24 -14.22 56.82
N LEU A 13 -18.80 -15.48 56.89
CA LEU A 13 -17.86 -16.07 55.92
C LEU A 13 -18.51 -16.33 54.54
N ALA A 14 -19.79 -16.70 54.48
CA ALA A 14 -20.51 -16.85 53.22
C ALA A 14 -20.74 -15.50 52.50
N SER A 15 -21.07 -14.46 53.26
CA SER A 15 -21.28 -13.11 52.72
C SER A 15 -19.96 -12.45 52.28
N ILE A 16 -18.89 -12.55 53.09
CA ILE A 16 -17.57 -12.02 52.74
C ILE A 16 -16.88 -12.82 51.63
N GLY A 17 -17.06 -14.15 51.62
CA GLY A 17 -16.51 -15.01 50.57
C GLY A 17 -17.02 -14.61 49.18
N ASN A 18 -18.30 -14.27 49.04
CA ASN A 18 -18.88 -13.85 47.76
C ASN A 18 -18.25 -12.55 47.24
N TRP A 19 -18.07 -11.54 48.10
CA TRP A 19 -17.41 -10.28 47.73
C TRP A 19 -15.93 -10.46 47.40
N ILE A 20 -15.22 -11.33 48.12
CA ILE A 20 -13.82 -11.66 47.83
C ILE A 20 -13.70 -12.37 46.48
N ILE A 21 -14.62 -13.28 46.14
CA ILE A 21 -14.64 -13.95 44.84
C ILE A 21 -14.90 -12.93 43.73
N VAL A 22 -15.85 -12.02 43.89
CA VAL A 22 -16.11 -10.96 42.90
C VAL A 22 -14.87 -10.08 42.70
N LEU A 23 -14.23 -9.62 43.78
CA LEU A 23 -12.99 -8.84 43.68
C LEU A 23 -11.86 -9.64 43.06
N ALA A 24 -11.70 -10.92 43.42
CA ALA A 24 -10.70 -11.79 42.83
C ALA A 24 -10.95 -11.98 41.34
N VAL A 25 -12.19 -12.18 40.91
CA VAL A 25 -12.57 -12.33 39.49
C VAL A 25 -12.34 -11.02 38.73
N VAL A 26 -12.76 -9.88 39.26
CA VAL A 26 -12.51 -8.56 38.63
C VAL A 26 -11.00 -8.28 38.56
N TRP A 27 -10.24 -8.61 39.60
CA TRP A 27 -8.79 -8.46 39.63
C TRP A 27 -8.10 -9.38 38.62
N PHE A 28 -8.56 -10.63 38.50
CA PHE A 28 -8.02 -11.61 37.56
C PHE A 28 -8.34 -11.23 36.12
N LEU A 29 -9.59 -10.86 35.83
CA LEU A 29 -10.04 -10.37 34.53
C LEU A 29 -9.35 -9.05 34.16
N GLY A 30 -9.20 -8.15 35.13
CA GLY A 30 -8.46 -6.91 34.97
C GLY A 30 -6.97 -7.16 34.68
N SER A 31 -6.34 -8.09 35.39
CA SER A 31 -4.91 -8.40 35.20
C SER A 31 -4.64 -9.10 33.86
N ILE A 32 -5.54 -9.99 33.43
CA ILE A 32 -5.45 -10.67 32.13
C ILE A 32 -5.76 -9.70 30.98
N GLY A 33 -6.80 -8.87 31.14
CA GLY A 33 -7.26 -7.92 30.13
C GLY A 33 -6.35 -6.70 29.96
N LEU A 34 -5.81 -6.12 31.05
CA LEU A 34 -4.90 -4.98 30.96
C LEU A 34 -3.60 -5.35 30.25
N GLY A 35 -3.03 -6.52 30.53
CA GLY A 35 -1.81 -6.97 29.87
C GLY A 35 -2.01 -7.07 28.36
N TRP A 36 -3.13 -7.67 27.93
CA TRP A 36 -3.46 -7.80 26.51
C TRP A 36 -3.73 -6.44 25.85
N LEU A 37 -4.52 -5.58 26.51
CA LEU A 37 -4.86 -4.25 25.97
C LEU A 37 -3.63 -3.36 25.83
N VAL A 38 -2.79 -3.29 26.86
CA VAL A 38 -1.56 -2.49 26.85
C VAL A 38 -0.59 -3.00 25.79
N ASN A 39 -0.42 -4.32 25.65
CA ASN A 39 0.43 -4.90 24.61
C ASN A 39 -0.10 -4.59 23.20
N SER A 40 -1.41 -4.69 22.98
CA SER A 40 -2.02 -4.36 21.69
C SER A 40 -1.83 -2.88 21.33
N VAL A 41 -2.04 -1.97 22.29
CA VAL A 41 -1.82 -0.53 22.11
C VAL A 41 -0.35 -0.23 21.83
N LEU A 42 0.59 -0.87 22.55
CA LEU A 42 2.03 -0.73 22.30
C LEU A 42 2.43 -1.20 20.90
N ILE A 43 1.90 -2.33 20.43
CA ILE A 43 2.14 -2.84 19.07
C ILE A 43 1.60 -1.85 18.03
N LEU A 44 0.39 -1.32 18.25
CA LEU A 44 -0.22 -0.35 17.35
C LEU A 44 0.59 0.95 17.27
N ILE A 45 1.07 1.46 18.41
CA ILE A 45 1.97 2.62 18.46
C ILE A 45 3.27 2.31 17.71
N GLY A 46 3.88 1.14 17.96
CA GLY A 46 5.07 0.69 17.23
C GLY A 46 4.83 0.65 15.73
N PHE A 47 3.69 0.13 15.29
CA PHE A 47 3.33 0.10 13.88
C PHE A 47 3.14 1.50 13.30
N ILE A 48 2.49 2.42 14.02
CA ILE A 48 2.34 3.83 13.61
C ILE A 48 3.71 4.50 13.44
N LEU A 49 4.67 4.20 14.31
CA LEU A 49 6.02 4.76 14.21
C LEU A 49 6.84 4.17 13.05
N ILE A 50 6.66 2.88 12.77
CA ILE A 50 7.40 2.17 11.71
C ILE A 50 6.78 2.41 10.33
N THR A 51 5.45 2.55 10.26
CA THR A 51 4.68 2.77 9.02
C THR A 51 5.25 3.89 8.14
N PRO A 52 5.54 5.12 8.63
CA PRO A 52 6.05 6.19 7.77
C PRO A 52 7.41 5.83 7.14
N ILE A 53 8.25 5.08 7.85
CA ILE A 53 9.57 4.65 7.35
C ILE A 53 9.38 3.65 6.20
N ILE A 54 8.55 2.63 6.42
CA ILE A 54 8.25 1.63 5.39
C ILE A 54 7.54 2.27 4.20
N ALA A 55 6.58 3.15 4.45
CA ALA A 55 5.86 3.88 3.41
C ALA A 55 6.82 4.72 2.56
N PHE A 56 7.76 5.43 3.18
CA PHE A 56 8.74 6.23 2.47
C PHE A 56 9.66 5.37 1.59
N ILE A 57 10.18 4.25 2.13
CA ILE A 57 11.04 3.33 1.38
C ILE A 57 10.26 2.68 0.23
N GLY A 58 9.04 2.21 0.48
CA GLY A 58 8.17 1.60 -0.51
C GLY A 58 7.81 2.57 -1.63
N LEU A 59 7.45 3.81 -1.29
CA LEU A 59 7.14 4.86 -2.25
C LEU A 59 8.36 5.21 -3.11
N ARG A 60 9.54 5.33 -2.50
CA ARG A 60 10.78 5.61 -3.23
C ARG A 60 11.18 4.47 -4.16
N TRP A 61 11.05 3.22 -3.70
CA TRP A 61 11.30 2.04 -4.52
C TRP A 61 10.32 1.95 -5.70
N TRP A 62 9.04 2.20 -5.44
CA TRP A 62 7.99 2.21 -6.46
C TRP A 62 8.23 3.31 -7.51
N LEU A 63 8.53 4.54 -7.10
CA LEU A 63 8.86 5.64 -8.02
C LEU A 63 10.05 5.26 -8.92
N ASN A 64 11.13 4.72 -8.37
CA ASN A 64 12.29 4.35 -9.17
C ASN A 64 11.99 3.25 -10.21
N ARG A 65 11.01 2.38 -9.94
CA ARG A 65 10.58 1.33 -10.89
C ARG A 65 9.52 1.81 -11.87
N ASN A 66 8.75 2.84 -11.51
CA ASN A 66 7.63 3.34 -12.30
C ASN A 66 7.97 4.61 -13.09
N LEU A 67 9.09 5.28 -12.81
CA LEU A 67 9.54 6.44 -13.59
C LEU A 67 10.29 5.98 -14.83
N ILE A 68 9.92 6.54 -15.97
CA ILE A 68 10.52 6.28 -17.27
C ILE A 68 11.00 7.60 -17.84
N ILE A 69 12.24 7.62 -18.31
CA ILE A 69 12.88 8.76 -18.95
C ILE A 69 13.00 8.38 -20.41
N ASP A 70 12.30 9.12 -21.27
CA ASP A 70 12.35 8.90 -22.71
C ASP A 70 12.12 10.24 -23.45
N LYS A 71 12.27 10.22 -24.78
CA LYS A 71 12.09 11.37 -25.65
C LYS A 71 10.73 11.32 -26.34
N CYS A 72 10.11 12.49 -26.51
CA CYS A 72 8.90 12.60 -27.31
C CYS A 72 9.20 12.17 -28.76
N PRO A 73 8.43 11.24 -29.37
CA PRO A 73 8.62 10.83 -30.76
C PRO A 73 8.26 11.94 -31.77
N VAL A 74 7.62 13.03 -31.33
CA VAL A 74 7.18 14.13 -32.20
C VAL A 74 8.15 15.31 -32.17
N CYS A 75 8.53 15.77 -30.98
CA CYS A 75 9.38 16.96 -30.81
C CYS A 75 10.76 16.66 -30.23
N SER A 76 11.09 15.39 -29.97
CA SER A 76 12.37 14.94 -29.41
C SER A 76 12.74 15.53 -28.04
N TYR A 77 11.77 16.13 -27.33
CA TYR A 77 11.96 16.63 -25.98
C TYR A 77 12.04 15.48 -24.97
N GLU A 78 13.08 15.47 -24.13
CA GLU A 78 13.30 14.45 -23.10
C GLU A 78 12.60 14.85 -21.80
N PHE A 79 11.79 13.94 -21.24
CA PHE A 79 11.10 14.18 -19.98
C PHE A 79 10.81 12.86 -19.26
N THR A 80 10.45 12.98 -17.98
CA THR A 80 10.12 11.83 -17.15
C THR A 80 8.61 11.69 -17.05
N ALA A 81 8.10 10.48 -17.28
CA ALA A 81 6.70 10.14 -17.07
C ALA A 81 6.55 8.88 -16.23
N LEU A 82 5.36 8.73 -15.62
CA LEU A 82 5.00 7.51 -14.90
C LEU A 82 4.57 6.42 -15.88
N ASN A 83 5.06 5.21 -15.68
CA ASN A 83 4.65 4.03 -16.42
C ASN A 83 3.13 3.81 -16.28
N GLN A 84 2.52 3.32 -17.36
CA GLN A 84 1.10 2.99 -17.46
C GLN A 84 0.14 4.19 -17.33
N THR A 85 0.64 5.41 -17.46
CA THR A 85 -0.20 6.62 -17.48
C THR A 85 -0.29 7.21 -18.88
N GLN A 86 -1.42 7.89 -19.15
CA GLN A 86 -1.59 8.75 -20.33
C GLN A 86 -1.24 10.18 -19.91
N PHE A 87 -0.43 10.86 -20.71
CA PHE A 87 0.05 12.20 -20.40
C PHE A 87 0.21 13.01 -21.68
N GLN A 88 0.18 14.33 -21.55
CA GLN A 88 0.46 15.23 -22.68
C GLN A 88 1.91 15.68 -22.61
N CYS A 89 2.58 15.73 -23.76
CA CYS A 89 3.95 16.23 -23.81
C CYS A 89 3.98 17.72 -23.38
N PRO A 90 4.84 18.12 -22.43
CA PRO A 90 4.92 19.50 -21.96
C PRO A 90 5.46 20.49 -23.01
N SER A 91 6.08 20.00 -24.08
CA SER A 91 6.67 20.83 -25.14
C SER A 91 5.72 21.01 -26.34
N CYS A 92 5.09 19.93 -26.83
CA CYS A 92 4.24 19.98 -28.03
C CYS A 92 2.74 19.74 -27.78
N GLY A 93 2.33 19.35 -26.57
CA GLY A 93 0.92 19.07 -26.24
C GLY A 93 0.37 17.75 -26.80
N GLU A 94 1.19 16.93 -27.47
CA GLU A 94 0.75 15.66 -28.04
C GLU A 94 0.36 14.65 -26.93
N PRO A 95 -0.79 13.95 -27.05
CA PRO A 95 -1.15 12.87 -26.13
C PRO A 95 -0.28 11.63 -26.36
N LEU A 96 0.46 11.25 -25.33
CA LEU A 96 1.36 10.10 -25.32
C LEU A 96 0.96 9.11 -24.23
N LYS A 97 1.40 7.86 -24.42
CA LYS A 97 1.26 6.77 -23.46
C LYS A 97 2.60 6.06 -23.34
N VAL A 98 2.91 5.57 -22.15
CA VAL A 98 4.05 4.66 -21.98
C VAL A 98 3.66 3.26 -22.44
N GLU A 99 4.39 2.71 -23.41
CA GLU A 99 4.33 1.29 -23.80
C GLU A 99 5.73 0.68 -23.83
N GLY A 100 5.93 -0.45 -23.15
CA GLY A 100 7.22 -1.17 -23.17
C GLY A 100 8.42 -0.39 -22.63
N GLY A 101 8.20 0.65 -21.82
CA GLY A 101 9.27 1.50 -21.30
C GLY A 101 9.64 2.69 -22.20
N ASN A 102 8.90 2.94 -23.29
CA ASN A 102 9.12 4.06 -24.19
C ASN A 102 7.81 4.86 -24.40
N PHE A 103 7.93 6.09 -24.89
CA PHE A 103 6.82 6.98 -25.21
C PHE A 103 6.27 6.65 -26.60
N SER A 104 5.01 6.21 -26.62
CA SER A 104 4.26 5.91 -27.84
C SER A 104 3.07 6.87 -27.96
N ARG A 105 2.60 7.12 -29.18
CA ARG A 105 1.41 7.95 -29.40
C ARG A 105 0.16 7.23 -28.91
N LEU A 106 -0.80 7.99 -28.39
CA LEU A 106 -2.15 7.50 -28.17
C LEU A 106 -2.86 7.36 -29.52
N THR A 107 -2.74 6.20 -30.16
CA THR A 107 -3.51 5.89 -31.36
C THR A 107 -4.97 5.60 -30.99
N PRO A 108 -5.95 6.33 -31.55
CA PRO A 108 -7.35 5.95 -31.43
C PRO A 108 -7.58 4.55 -32.05
N PRO A 109 -8.54 3.76 -31.54
CA PRO A 109 -8.87 2.47 -32.13
C PRO A 109 -9.31 2.68 -33.59
N GLY A 110 -8.50 2.21 -34.55
CA GLY A 110 -8.77 2.31 -35.98
C GLY A 110 -7.68 2.98 -36.84
N THR A 111 -6.61 3.53 -36.26
CA THR A 111 -5.47 4.07 -37.02
C THR A 111 -4.37 3.01 -37.13
N ILE A 112 -4.03 2.61 -38.36
CA ILE A 112 -2.92 1.69 -38.63
C ILE A 112 -1.64 2.52 -38.73
N ASP A 113 -0.66 2.23 -37.87
CA ASP A 113 0.70 2.79 -38.01
C ASP A 113 1.36 2.15 -39.24
N VAL A 114 1.50 2.92 -40.32
CA VAL A 114 2.17 2.46 -41.54
C VAL A 114 3.66 2.78 -41.43
N SER A 115 4.47 1.78 -41.09
CA SER A 115 5.92 1.85 -41.29
C SER A 115 6.21 1.78 -42.79
N ALA A 116 6.48 2.94 -43.40
CA ALA A 116 6.95 3.01 -44.77
C ALA A 116 8.37 2.43 -44.85
N VAL A 117 8.50 1.23 -45.42
CA VAL A 117 9.80 0.69 -45.84
C VAL A 117 10.05 1.21 -47.25
N GLU A 118 11.04 2.08 -47.40
CA GLU A 118 11.51 2.51 -48.73
C GLU A 118 12.18 1.31 -49.41
N ILE A 119 11.46 0.69 -50.34
CA ILE A 119 12.02 -0.34 -51.21
C ILE A 119 12.70 0.38 -52.36
N ASN A 120 14.03 0.30 -52.44
CA ASN A 120 14.79 0.76 -53.60
C ASN A 120 14.46 -0.16 -54.78
N ALA A 121 13.45 0.21 -55.56
CA ALA A 121 13.13 -0.47 -56.81
C ALA A 121 14.24 -0.14 -57.81
N GLN A 122 15.21 -1.05 -57.95
CA GLN A 122 16.11 -1.03 -59.10
C GLN A 122 15.24 -1.15 -60.35
N GLN A 123 15.09 -0.05 -61.08
CA GLN A 123 14.40 -0.04 -62.37
C GLN A 123 15.19 -0.96 -63.31
N ILE A 124 14.66 -2.16 -63.54
CA ILE A 124 15.15 -3.04 -64.60
C ILE A 124 14.62 -2.41 -65.88
N GLU A 125 15.46 -1.59 -66.52
CA GLU A 125 15.20 -1.08 -67.87
C GLU A 125 15.17 -2.27 -68.83
N ASP A 126 13.97 -2.49 -69.36
CA ASP A 126 13.62 -3.51 -70.34
C ASP A 126 14.57 -3.45 -71.54
N TYR A 127 15.23 -4.58 -71.82
CA TYR A 127 15.92 -4.83 -73.07
C TYR A 127 14.89 -4.96 -74.20
N LYS A 128 14.86 -4.00 -75.14
CA LYS A 128 14.41 -4.24 -76.52
C LYS A 128 14.98 -3.27 -77.52
#